data_AF-W7YGS0-F1
#
_entry.id   AF-W7YGS0-F1
#
_cell.length_a   1.000
_cell.length_b   1.000
_cell.length_c   1.000
_cell.angle_alpha   90.00
_cell.angle_beta   90.00
_cell.angle_gamma   90.00
#
_symmetry.space_group_name_H-M   'P 1'
#
loop_
_entity.id
_entity.type
_entity.pdbx_description
1 polymer ?
#
loop_
_entity_poly.entity_id
_entity_poly.type
_entity_poly.pdbx_seq_one_letter_code
_entity_poly.pdbx_strand_id
1 'polypeptide(L)'
;MERVDLEALARFVARNAKHNLKLIKRNPLICSPEELNKNITFLKLMIRLNKFDMKAQKNARLAGRTLRFKTLLNILPSILSIKHLKSKGRILG
;
A
#
# COMPACT_ATOMS: atom_id res chain seq x y z
N MET A 1 -15.53 -17.40 -16.04
CA MET A 1 -15.00 -16.13 -15.50
C MET A 1 -13.89 -16.48 -14.54
N GLU A 2 -12.63 -16.19 -14.91
CA GLU A 2 -11.46 -16.52 -14.10
C GLU A 2 -11.53 -15.76 -12.77
N ARG A 3 -11.53 -16.47 -11.64
CA ARG A 3 -11.49 -15.83 -10.31
C ARG A 3 -10.10 -15.24 -10.13
N VAL A 4 -9.93 -13.99 -10.55
CA VAL A 4 -8.72 -13.23 -10.26
C VAL A 4 -8.52 -13.26 -8.75
N ASP A 5 -7.42 -13.86 -8.30
CA ASP A 5 -7.03 -13.83 -6.90
C ASP A 5 -6.68 -12.38 -6.54
N LEU A 6 -7.65 -11.69 -5.94
CA LEU A 6 -7.53 -10.31 -5.48
C LEU A 6 -6.33 -10.14 -4.52
N GLU A 7 -5.95 -11.20 -3.79
CA GLU A 7 -4.80 -11.20 -2.89
C GLU A 7 -3.48 -11.20 -3.69
N ALA A 8 -3.40 -12.01 -4.76
CA ALA A 8 -2.27 -12.03 -5.67
C ALA A 8 -2.12 -10.70 -6.42
N LEU A 9 -3.22 -10.14 -6.91
CA LEU A 9 -3.23 -8.84 -7.60
C LEU A 9 -2.79 -7.71 -6.66
N ALA A 10 -3.33 -7.68 -5.43
CA ALA A 10 -2.94 -6.68 -4.43
C ALA A 10 -1.45 -6.77 -4.07
N ARG A 11 -0.90 -7.99 -3.90
CA ARG A 11 0.54 -8.21 -3.71
C ARG A 11 1.36 -7.73 -4.88
N PHE A 12 0.92 -8.04 -6.10
CA PHE A 12 1.61 -7.62 -7.31
C PHE A 12 1.68 -6.09 -7.41
N VAL A 13 0.56 -5.41 -7.17
CA VAL A 13 0.50 -3.94 -7.15
C VAL A 13 1.36 -3.36 -6.04
N ALA A 14 1.32 -3.93 -4.83
CA ALA A 14 2.10 -3.44 -3.68
C ALA A 14 3.61 -3.57 -3.90
N ARG A 15 4.08 -4.69 -4.47
CA ARG A 15 5.48 -4.91 -4.82
C ARG A 15 5.96 -3.92 -5.88
N ASN A 16 5.11 -3.63 -6.87
CA ASN A 16 5.43 -2.73 -7.97
C ASN A 16 5.08 -1.26 -7.68
N ALA A 17 4.48 -0.94 -6.54
CA ALA A 17 3.91 0.39 -6.28
C ALA A 17 4.93 1.53 -6.39
N LYS A 18 6.20 1.30 -6.01
CA LYS A 18 7.29 2.28 -6.16
C LYS A 18 7.63 2.52 -7.64
N HIS A 19 7.69 1.46 -8.44
CA HIS A 19 7.92 1.54 -9.87
C HIS A 19 6.77 2.28 -10.56
N ASN A 20 5.52 1.89 -10.28
CA ASN A 20 4.31 2.51 -10.83
C ASN A 20 4.21 4.00 -10.47
N LEU A 21 4.57 4.37 -9.23
CA LEU A 21 4.60 5.77 -8.82
C LEU A 21 5.65 6.57 -9.59
N LYS A 22 6.80 5.97 -9.89
CA LYS A 22 7.84 6.60 -10.70
C LYS A 22 7.38 6.78 -12.15
N LEU A 23 6.67 5.79 -12.68
CA LEU A 23 6.12 5.79 -14.04
C LEU A 23 5.10 6.93 -14.21
N ILE A 24 4.10 7.00 -13.33
CA ILE A 24 3.05 8.03 -13.34
C ILE A 24 3.64 9.44 -13.15
N LYS A 25 4.67 9.59 -12.32
CA LYS A 25 5.35 10.89 -12.16
C LYS A 25 6.13 11.32 -13.41
N ARG A 26 6.65 10.37 -14.19
CA ARG A 26 7.45 10.65 -15.40
C ARG A 26 6.56 10.87 -16.62
N ASN A 27 5.44 10.18 -16.69
CA ASN A 27 4.49 10.31 -17.77
C ASN A 27 3.08 10.41 -17.17
N PRO A 28 2.61 11.60 -16.78
CA PRO A 28 1.29 11.77 -16.15
C PRO A 28 0.13 11.47 -17.11
N LEU A 29 0.37 11.47 -18.44
CA LEU A 29 -0.65 11.23 -19.47
C LEU A 29 -1.20 9.79 -19.48
N ILE A 30 -0.54 8.85 -18.81
CA ILE A 30 -1.04 7.47 -18.65
C ILE A 30 -2.19 7.34 -17.64
N CYS A 31 -2.57 8.43 -16.96
CA CYS A 31 -3.73 8.49 -16.09
C CYS A 31 -4.56 9.73 -16.42
N SER A 32 -5.87 9.63 -16.23
CA SER A 32 -6.71 10.82 -16.28
C SER A 32 -6.24 11.82 -15.20
N PRO A 33 -6.23 13.13 -15.48
CA PRO A 33 -5.82 14.14 -14.50
C PRO A 33 -6.62 14.08 -13.20
N GLU A 34 -7.90 13.70 -13.30
CA GLU A 34 -8.84 13.55 -12.19
C GLU A 34 -8.49 12.38 -11.26
N GLU A 35 -7.93 11.31 -11.82
CA GLU A 35 -7.50 10.13 -11.05
C GLU A 35 -6.03 10.18 -10.65
N LEU A 36 -5.22 11.04 -11.26
CA LEU A 36 -3.78 11.14 -11.02
C LEU A 36 -3.46 11.28 -9.52
N ASN A 37 -4.14 12.19 -8.83
CA ASN A 37 -3.96 12.40 -7.39
C ASN A 37 -4.44 11.20 -6.55
N LYS A 38 -5.54 10.55 -6.96
CA LYS A 38 -6.05 9.34 -6.30
C LYS A 38 -5.06 8.19 -6.47
N ASN A 39 -4.54 7.97 -7.68
CA ASN A 39 -3.57 6.95 -8.03
C ASN A 39 -2.24 7.15 -7.30
N ILE A 40 -1.73 8.39 -7.23
CA ILE A 40 -0.53 8.70 -6.45
C ILE A 40 -0.74 8.39 -4.96
N THR A 41 -1.89 8.76 -4.40
CA THR A 41 -2.21 8.53 -2.99
C THR A 41 -2.33 7.04 -2.67
N PHE A 42 -2.99 6.30 -3.55
CA PHE A 42 -3.12 4.85 -3.49
C PHE A 42 -1.77 4.15 -3.57
N LEU A 43 -0.93 4.49 -4.55
CA LEU A 43 0.41 3.90 -4.70
C LEU A 43 1.31 4.22 -3.49
N LYS A 44 1.24 5.44 -2.95
CA LYS A 44 1.94 5.78 -1.69
C LYS A 44 1.46 4.93 -0.51
N LEU A 45 0.17 4.60 -0.43
CA LEU A 45 -0.37 3.69 0.58
C LEU A 45 0.18 2.27 0.37
N MET A 46 0.15 1.78 -0.85
CA MET A 46 0.65 0.44 -1.21
C MET A 46 2.15 0.27 -0.93
N ILE A 47 2.96 1.30 -1.15
CA ILE A 47 4.38 1.28 -0.75
C ILE A 47 4.53 1.11 0.76
N ARG A 48 3.70 1.79 1.57
CA ARG A 48 3.76 1.67 3.04
C ARG A 48 3.33 0.28 3.48
N LEU A 49 2.23 -0.23 2.93
CA LEU A 49 1.75 -1.59 3.20
C LEU A 49 2.81 -2.64 2.87
N ASN A 50 3.43 -2.56 1.70
CA ASN A 50 4.48 -3.50 1.30
C ASN A 50 5.68 -3.47 2.28
N LYS A 51 6.07 -2.28 2.76
CA LYS A 51 7.14 -2.17 3.78
C LYS A 51 6.74 -2.79 5.11
N PHE A 52 5.52 -2.56 5.57
CA PHE A 52 4.99 -3.17 6.79
C PHE A 52 4.87 -4.69 6.65
N ASP A 53 4.39 -5.17 5.50
CA ASP A 53 4.31 -6.60 5.15
C ASP A 53 5.67 -7.27 5.23
N MET A 54 6.67 -6.73 4.52
CA MET A 54 8.03 -7.26 4.56
C MET A 54 8.60 -7.33 5.99
N LYS A 55 8.33 -6.31 6.82
CA LYS A 55 8.77 -6.30 8.22
C LYS A 55 8.03 -7.36 9.05
N ALA A 56 6.72 -7.49 8.88
CA ALA A 56 5.90 -8.46 9.59
C ALA A 56 6.26 -9.90 9.19
N GLN A 57 6.47 -10.16 7.91
CA GLN A 57 6.96 -11.44 7.41
C GLN A 57 8.34 -11.79 7.97
N LYS A 58 9.26 -10.81 8.02
CA LYS A 58 10.58 -11.01 8.65
C LYS A 58 10.44 -11.42 10.12
N ASN A 59 9.59 -10.72 10.88
CA ASN A 59 9.37 -11.02 12.30
C ASN A 59 8.69 -12.39 12.50
N ALA A 60 7.69 -12.72 11.67
CA ALA A 60 7.04 -14.02 11.71
C ALA A 60 8.05 -15.14 11.42
N ARG A 61 8.87 -14.98 10.38
CA ARG A 61 9.92 -15.94 10.03
C ARG A 61 10.93 -16.14 11.16
N LEU A 62 11.36 -15.06 11.82
CA LEU A 62 12.25 -15.14 12.99
C LEU A 62 11.60 -15.87 14.17
N ALA A 63 10.28 -15.81 14.30
CA ALA A 63 9.51 -16.55 15.30
C ALA A 63 9.09 -17.97 14.85
N GLY A 64 9.61 -18.47 13.72
CA GLY A 64 9.24 -19.76 13.15
C GLY A 64 7.82 -19.83 12.59
N ARG A 65 7.18 -18.69 12.32
CA ARG A 65 5.81 -18.57 11.82
C ARG A 65 5.78 -18.11 10.36
N THR A 66 4.70 -18.44 9.65
CA THR A 66 4.42 -17.90 8.31
C THR A 66 3.21 -16.96 8.38
N LEU A 67 3.36 -15.74 7.87
CA LEU A 67 2.28 -14.76 7.84
C LEU A 67 1.56 -14.79 6.47
N ARG A 68 0.22 -14.78 6.47
CA ARG A 68 -0.60 -14.67 5.25
C ARG A 68 -1.04 -13.22 5.00
N PHE A 69 -1.33 -12.88 3.75
CA PHE A 69 -1.64 -11.50 3.36
C PHE A 69 -3.06 -11.05 3.75
N LYS A 70 -4.01 -11.98 3.96
CA LYS A 70 -5.29 -11.65 4.63
C LYS A 70 -5.09 -11.02 6.01
N THR A 71 -4.09 -11.48 6.76
CA THR A 71 -3.71 -10.90 8.05
C THR A 71 -3.20 -9.46 7.92
N LEU A 72 -2.69 -9.07 6.74
CA LEU A 72 -2.26 -7.71 6.44
C LEU A 72 -3.36 -6.77 5.97
N LEU A 73 -4.40 -7.29 5.31
CA LEU A 73 -5.61 -6.49 5.06
C LEU A 73 -6.24 -6.03 6.39
N ASN A 74 -6.11 -6.81 7.47
CA ASN A 74 -6.52 -6.40 8.81
C ASN A 74 -5.61 -5.31 9.43
N ILE A 75 -4.40 -5.08 8.87
CA ILE A 75 -3.48 -4.01 9.27
C ILE A 75 -3.76 -2.72 8.46
N LEU A 76 -4.50 -2.83 7.35
CA LEU A 76 -4.91 -1.69 6.53
C LEU A 76 -5.60 -0.59 7.36
N PRO A 77 -6.56 -0.90 8.25
CA PRO A 77 -7.21 0.11 9.10
C PRO A 77 -6.21 0.82 10.02
N SER A 78 -5.24 0.12 10.62
CA SER A 78 -4.27 0.77 11.52
C SER A 78 -3.32 1.70 10.75
N ILE A 79 -2.92 1.35 9.53
CA ILE A 79 -2.11 2.22 8.65
C ILE A 79 -2.92 3.44 8.18
N LEU A 80 -4.20 3.24 7.87
CA LEU A 80 -5.12 4.32 7.50
C LEU A 80 -5.37 5.26 8.69
N SER A 81 -5.58 4.72 9.89
CA SER A 81 -5.71 5.49 11.14
C SER A 81 -4.44 6.26 11.48
N ILE A 82 -3.26 5.67 11.31
CA ILE A 82 -1.97 6.36 11.48
C ILE A 82 -1.84 7.53 10.48
N LYS A 83 -2.28 7.36 9.22
CA LYS A 83 -2.32 8.46 8.24
C LYS A 83 -3.30 9.56 8.66
N HIS A 84 -4.49 9.19 9.14
CA HIS A 84 -5.52 10.12 9.55
C HIS A 84 -5.10 10.93 10.79
N LEU A 85 -4.45 10.29 11.76
CA LEU A 85 -3.85 10.94 12.93
C LEU A 85 -2.72 11.90 12.53
N LYS A 86 -1.86 11.52 11.58
CA LYS A 86 -0.79 12.40 11.09
C LYS A 86 -1.32 13.62 10.31
N SER A 87 -2.55 13.55 9.80
CA SER A 87 -3.22 14.68 9.13
C SER A 87 -3.96 15.62 10.10
N LYS A 88 -4.25 15.19 11.33
CA LYS A 88 -4.86 16.02 12.38
C LYS A 88 -3.84 16.71 13.30
N GLY A 89 -2.55 16.53 13.07
CA GLY A 89 -1.46 17.13 13.85
C GLY A 89 -0.92 18.46 13.33
N ARG A 90 -1.76 19.33 12.74
CA ARG A 90 -1.37 20.72 12.45
C ARG A 90 -2.58 21.65 12.42
N ILE A 91 -3.23 21.84 13.56
CA ILE A 91 -3.94 23.10 13.84
C ILE A 91 -3.74 23.42 15.33
N LEU A 92 -3.21 24.62 15.55
CA LEU A 92 -3.11 25.43 16.79
C LEU A 92 -1.93 25.16 17.75
N GLY A 93 -1.17 26.25 17.96
CA GLY A 93 0.03 26.38 18.77
C GLY A 93 0.99 27.34 18.09
#